data_AF-A0A8H4WA55-F1
#
_entry.id   AF-A0A8H4WA55-F1
#
_cell.length_a   1.000
_cell.length_b   1.000
_cell.length_c   1.000
_cell.angle_alpha   90.00
_cell.angle_beta   90.00
_cell.angle_gamma   90.00
#
_symmetry.space_group_name_H-M   'P 1'
#
loop_
_entity.id
_entity.type
_entity.pdbx_description
1 polymer ?
#
loop_
_entity_poly.entity_id
_entity_poly.type
_entity_poly.pdbx_seq_one_letter_code
_entity_poly.pdbx_strand_id
1 'polypeptide(L)'
;MRFSYLFSAFLATLAVANPIASPKAARAALTIANPITSPETAGAARLAVRAPSDSPEWEEVTKLFSKQKFKNGDWVWFTMEWTLGSVAIGDDDKESKEELTELRKELGFDHIGIIIGEIIEKDVGIGKDKGKGTKMSRKFSGNLYHAIKDEDGSTELKHHKWEAKEDAKKELKVGKKTTSNKAAAAIKETSAYFDVASHKRYAIKGNNCNDFVKAIEAKL
;
A
#
# COMPACT_ATOMS: atom_id res chain seq x y z
N MET A 1 20.51 33.69 -44.06
CA MET A 1 19.96 34.98 -43.54
C MET A 1 18.82 34.61 -42.59
N ARG A 2 18.87 34.97 -41.30
CA ARG A 2 18.09 36.08 -40.69
C ARG A 2 16.64 36.12 -41.21
N PHE A 3 15.56 35.94 -40.45
CA PHE A 3 15.03 36.66 -39.26
C PHE A 3 13.76 35.85 -38.80
N SER A 4 13.13 35.92 -37.61
CA SER A 4 13.10 36.87 -36.48
C SER A 4 12.76 36.19 -35.14
N TYR A 5 13.18 36.81 -34.03
CA TYR A 5 12.53 36.73 -32.70
C TYR A 5 11.58 37.92 -32.53
N LEU A 6 10.36 37.73 -32.00
CA LEU A 6 9.54 38.67 -31.19
C LEU A 6 8.52 37.80 -30.40
N PHE A 7 8.30 37.79 -29.08
CA PHE A 7 8.36 38.71 -27.92
C PHE A 7 6.99 39.35 -27.54
N SER A 8 6.72 39.43 -26.22
CA SER A 8 5.50 39.93 -25.51
C SER A 8 4.21 39.08 -25.65
N ALA A 9 3.49 38.64 -24.61
CA ALA A 9 3.18 39.10 -23.23
C ALA A 9 2.04 40.15 -23.14
N PHE A 10 1.01 39.85 -22.33
CA PHE A 10 0.17 40.70 -21.44
C PHE A 10 -1.05 39.83 -20.98
N LEU A 11 -1.21 39.43 -19.72
CA LEU A 11 -1.62 40.11 -18.47
C LEU A 11 -3.15 40.21 -18.22
N ALA A 12 -3.57 39.53 -17.14
CA ALA A 12 -4.63 39.86 -16.17
C ALA A 12 -6.05 40.28 -16.61
N THR A 13 -7.04 39.53 -16.11
CA THR A 13 -8.35 40.08 -15.70
C THR A 13 -8.67 39.69 -14.25
N LEU A 14 -8.57 40.66 -13.35
CA LEU A 14 -9.06 40.59 -11.98
C LEU A 14 -10.55 40.99 -11.98
N ALA A 15 -11.41 40.26 -11.26
CA ALA A 15 -12.81 40.65 -11.08
C ALA A 15 -13.17 40.65 -9.58
N VAL A 16 -13.82 41.72 -9.11
CA VAL A 16 -14.08 42.00 -7.68
C VAL A 16 -15.48 42.63 -7.51
N ALA A 17 -16.17 42.28 -6.40
CA ALA A 17 -17.38 42.94 -5.82
C ALA A 17 -18.71 42.81 -6.61
N ASN A 18 -19.92 42.74 -6.02
CA ASN A 18 -20.46 42.48 -4.65
C ASN A 18 -21.97 42.02 -4.82
N PRO A 19 -23.02 42.25 -3.98
CA PRO A 19 -23.16 42.80 -2.62
C PRO A 19 -23.99 41.98 -1.58
N ILE A 20 -23.61 42.16 -0.31
CA ILE A 20 -24.44 42.41 0.91
C ILE A 20 -25.92 41.96 0.95
N ALA A 21 -26.28 41.19 2.00
CA ALA A 21 -27.54 41.38 2.74
C ALA A 21 -27.40 40.95 4.22
N SER A 22 -27.79 41.83 5.16
CA SER A 22 -28.03 41.50 6.57
C SER A 22 -29.47 41.86 6.94
N PRO A 23 -30.12 41.08 7.81
CA PRO A 23 -31.11 41.64 8.71
C PRO A 23 -30.75 41.39 10.19
N LYS A 24 -31.15 42.35 11.03
CA LYS A 24 -30.87 42.44 12.46
C LYS A 24 -32.17 42.21 13.24
N ALA A 25 -32.03 41.63 14.44
CA ALA A 25 -33.01 41.57 15.53
C ALA A 25 -34.25 40.66 15.40
N ALA A 26 -34.26 39.62 16.25
CA ALA A 26 -35.40 39.31 17.10
C ALA A 26 -34.86 38.97 18.50
N ARG A 27 -35.37 39.62 19.56
CA ARG A 27 -34.92 39.44 20.95
C ARG A 27 -36.13 39.38 21.87
N ALA A 28 -36.54 38.18 22.27
CA ALA A 28 -37.49 37.91 23.34
C ALA A 28 -37.20 36.48 23.85
N ALA A 29 -36.44 36.29 24.93
CA ALA A 29 -36.82 36.48 26.33
C ALA A 29 -37.66 35.32 26.90
N LEU A 30 -36.99 34.44 27.66
CA LEU A 30 -37.58 33.80 28.83
C LEU A 30 -36.46 33.48 29.84
N THR A 31 -36.58 34.08 31.02
CA THR A 31 -35.58 34.05 32.09
C THR A 31 -36.03 33.10 33.19
N ILE A 32 -35.16 32.21 33.65
CA ILE A 32 -35.22 31.64 35.02
C ILE A 32 -33.79 31.72 35.59
N ALA A 33 -33.66 32.04 36.88
CA ALA A 33 -32.44 32.61 37.45
C ALA A 33 -31.70 31.71 38.46
N ASN A 34 -30.37 31.67 38.35
CA ASN A 34 -29.33 31.65 39.41
C ASN A 34 -29.30 30.53 40.50
N PRO A 35 -28.17 30.35 41.23
CA PRO A 35 -26.74 30.61 40.89
C PRO A 35 -25.78 29.45 41.33
N ILE A 36 -24.45 29.70 41.31
CA ILE A 36 -23.34 28.89 41.91
C ILE A 36 -22.98 27.64 41.06
N THR A 37 -21.73 27.33 40.65
CA THR A 37 -20.35 27.79 41.00
C THR A 37 -19.45 27.88 39.73
N SER A 38 -18.41 28.70 39.78
CA SER A 38 -17.19 28.57 38.94
C SER A 38 -16.14 27.70 39.70
N PRO A 39 -15.05 27.14 39.13
CA PRO A 39 -14.39 27.61 37.90
C PRO A 39 -13.80 26.53 36.96
N GLU A 40 -13.01 27.04 36.00
CA GLU A 40 -11.93 26.39 35.25
C GLU A 40 -12.23 25.47 34.04
N THR A 41 -12.04 26.12 32.89
CA THR A 41 -11.22 25.58 31.80
C THR A 41 -11.79 24.38 31.05
N ALA A 42 -12.77 24.68 30.20
CA ALA A 42 -13.11 23.83 29.05
C ALA A 42 -11.82 23.53 28.25
N GLY A 43 -11.33 22.30 28.38
CA GLY A 43 -10.14 21.84 27.68
C GLY A 43 -10.36 21.90 26.17
N ALA A 44 -9.76 22.90 25.53
CA ALA A 44 -9.76 23.00 24.08
C ALA A 44 -9.08 21.74 23.52
N ALA A 45 -9.88 20.82 22.99
CA ALA A 45 -9.42 19.60 22.34
C ALA A 45 -8.65 19.99 21.06
N ARG A 46 -7.37 20.34 21.24
CA ARG A 46 -6.42 20.49 20.16
C ARG A 46 -6.33 19.14 19.46
N LEU A 47 -7.01 19.04 18.31
CA LEU A 47 -6.79 17.98 17.34
C LEU A 47 -5.29 17.98 16.99
N ALA A 48 -4.55 17.07 17.63
CA ALA A 48 -3.13 16.94 17.43
C ALA A 48 -2.90 16.49 15.98
N VAL A 49 -2.41 17.41 15.15
CA VAL A 49 -1.91 17.09 13.81
C VAL A 49 -0.77 16.10 14.02
N ARG A 50 -1.04 14.81 13.77
CA ARG A 50 -0.05 13.74 13.91
C ARG A 50 1.13 14.10 13.02
N ALA A 51 2.33 14.01 13.59
CA ALA A 51 3.54 14.22 12.81
C ALA A 51 3.58 13.22 11.63
N PRO A 52 4.17 13.60 10.49
CA PRO A 52 4.47 12.65 9.43
C PRO A 52 5.30 11.50 9.99
N SER A 53 4.76 10.29 9.93
CA SER A 53 5.46 9.06 10.28
C SER A 53 5.81 8.28 9.02
N ASP A 54 6.72 7.33 9.15
CA ASP A 54 6.83 6.27 8.16
C ASP A 54 5.59 5.34 8.24
N SER A 55 5.40 4.48 7.23
CA SER A 55 4.34 3.47 7.24
C SER A 55 4.82 2.14 7.87
N PRO A 56 3.92 1.32 8.45
CA PRO A 56 4.29 0.01 8.99
C PRO A 56 4.97 -0.90 7.96
N GLU A 57 4.53 -0.82 6.70
CA GLU A 57 5.09 -1.59 5.58
C GLU A 57 6.54 -1.21 5.30
N TRP A 58 6.90 0.08 5.45
CA TRP A 58 8.29 0.53 5.37
C TRP A 58 9.13 0.04 6.56
N GLU A 59 8.57 -0.03 7.76
CA GLU A 59 9.28 -0.60 8.92
C GLU A 59 9.58 -2.09 8.71
N GLU A 60 8.64 -2.87 8.17
CA GLU A 60 8.88 -4.28 7.84
C GLU A 60 9.88 -4.47 6.70
N VAL A 61 9.77 -3.71 5.60
CA VAL A 61 10.76 -3.76 4.50
C VAL A 61 12.17 -3.39 5.00
N THR A 62 12.30 -2.36 5.85
CA THR A 62 13.61 -2.00 6.40
C THR A 62 14.15 -3.01 7.42
N LYS A 63 13.31 -3.75 8.15
CA LYS A 63 13.76 -4.91 8.95
C LYS A 63 14.25 -6.04 8.05
N LEU A 64 13.43 -6.45 7.08
CA LEU A 64 13.67 -7.57 6.16
C LEU A 64 14.98 -7.40 5.37
N PHE A 65 15.23 -6.20 4.85
CA PHE A 65 16.45 -5.85 4.12
C PHE A 65 17.60 -5.37 5.04
N SER A 66 17.64 -5.79 6.31
CA SER A 66 18.75 -5.49 7.25
C SER A 66 19.13 -4.01 7.34
N LYS A 67 18.13 -3.12 7.29
CA LYS A 67 18.25 -1.65 7.27
C LYS A 67 19.11 -1.10 6.12
N GLN A 68 19.13 -1.78 4.97
CA GLN A 68 19.71 -1.26 3.74
C GLN A 68 19.11 0.12 3.39
N LYS A 69 19.94 1.03 2.88
CA LYS A 69 19.48 2.33 2.41
C LYS A 69 18.68 2.17 1.11
N PHE A 70 17.44 2.67 1.12
CA PHE A 70 16.62 2.87 -0.07
C PHE A 70 16.60 4.34 -0.47
N LYS A 71 16.12 4.61 -1.68
CA LYS A 71 15.79 5.94 -2.19
C LYS A 71 14.34 5.97 -2.65
N ASN A 72 13.73 7.15 -2.72
CA ASN A 72 12.48 7.34 -3.45
C ASN A 72 12.56 6.75 -4.87
N GLY A 73 11.59 5.92 -5.23
CA GLY A 73 11.54 5.21 -6.52
C GLY A 73 12.42 3.95 -6.60
N ASP A 74 13.06 3.50 -5.50
CA ASP A 74 13.64 2.15 -5.45
C ASP A 74 12.50 1.12 -5.50
N TRP A 75 12.65 0.09 -6.33
CA TRP A 75 11.74 -1.06 -6.39
C TRP A 75 12.34 -2.25 -5.66
N VAL A 76 11.51 -2.98 -4.93
CA VAL A 76 11.88 -4.22 -4.23
C VAL A 76 10.84 -5.30 -4.45
N TRP A 77 11.29 -6.54 -4.31
CA TRP A 77 10.40 -7.69 -4.16
C TRP A 77 10.87 -8.57 -3.01
N PHE A 78 9.94 -9.33 -2.45
CA PHE A 78 10.19 -10.34 -1.41
C PHE A 78 9.04 -11.35 -1.42
N THR A 79 9.25 -12.53 -0.85
CA THR A 79 8.20 -13.55 -0.75
C THR A 79 7.61 -13.57 0.66
N MET A 80 6.38 -14.08 0.74
CA MET A 80 5.64 -14.31 1.97
C MET A 80 5.21 -15.77 2.00
N GLU A 81 5.45 -16.44 3.12
CA GLU A 81 5.13 -17.86 3.34
C GLU A 81 4.08 -18.00 4.45
N TRP A 82 3.10 -18.85 4.20
CA TRP A 82 2.09 -19.28 5.16
C TRP A 82 2.56 -20.63 5.72
N THR A 83 2.62 -20.76 7.05
CA THR A 83 3.08 -22.01 7.69
C THR A 83 1.97 -22.67 8.50
N LEU A 84 2.01 -23.99 8.61
CA LEU A 84 0.99 -24.85 9.23
C LEU A 84 0.28 -24.22 10.44
N GLY A 85 -1.04 -24.05 10.32
CA GLY A 85 -1.90 -23.55 11.41
C GLY A 85 -1.96 -22.03 11.57
N SER A 86 -1.17 -21.27 10.79
CA SER A 86 -1.28 -19.81 10.74
C SER A 86 -2.40 -19.35 9.80
N VAL A 87 -3.64 -19.41 10.32
CA VAL A 87 -4.89 -19.09 9.59
C VAL A 87 -5.22 -20.16 8.52
N ALA A 88 -6.47 -20.18 8.02
CA ALA A 88 -6.72 -20.75 6.70
C ALA A 88 -5.91 -19.95 5.66
N ILE A 89 -5.57 -20.54 4.51
CA ILE A 89 -4.76 -19.87 3.48
C ILE A 89 -5.37 -18.52 3.07
N GLY A 90 -6.70 -18.40 3.18
CA GLY A 90 -7.46 -17.20 2.92
C GLY A 90 -8.09 -17.25 1.54
N ASP A 91 -8.74 -16.16 1.14
CA ASP A 91 -9.12 -15.87 -0.25
C ASP A 91 -9.85 -17.00 -1.00
N ASP A 92 -10.61 -17.81 -0.26
CA ASP A 92 -11.35 -18.99 -0.71
C ASP A 92 -10.50 -20.09 -1.37
N ASP A 93 -9.25 -20.32 -0.94
CA ASP A 93 -8.44 -21.44 -1.45
C ASP A 93 -9.07 -22.82 -1.16
N LYS A 94 -9.11 -23.68 -2.19
CA LYS A 94 -9.75 -25.00 -2.19
C LYS A 94 -8.74 -26.16 -2.22
N GLU A 95 -7.46 -25.90 -1.95
CA GLU A 95 -6.50 -26.97 -1.66
C GLU A 95 -6.94 -27.85 -0.47
N SER A 96 -6.88 -29.17 -0.67
CA SER A 96 -7.24 -30.14 0.36
C SER A 96 -6.16 -30.24 1.43
N LYS A 97 -6.52 -30.70 2.63
CA LYS A 97 -5.55 -30.89 3.74
C LYS A 97 -4.43 -31.86 3.37
N GLU A 98 -4.74 -32.82 2.50
CA GLU A 98 -3.82 -33.82 1.97
C GLU A 98 -2.84 -33.16 0.97
N GLU A 99 -3.34 -32.35 0.04
CA GLU A 99 -2.54 -31.58 -0.93
C GLU A 99 -1.56 -30.64 -0.20
N LEU A 100 -2.05 -29.85 0.75
CA LEU A 100 -1.24 -28.96 1.61
C LEU A 100 -0.21 -29.74 2.45
N THR A 101 -0.52 -30.97 2.84
CA THR A 101 0.41 -31.82 3.60
C THR A 101 1.49 -32.44 2.71
N GLU A 102 1.23 -32.65 1.42
CA GLU A 102 2.27 -33.02 0.45
C GLU A 102 3.14 -31.82 0.09
N LEU A 103 2.55 -30.67 -0.25
CA LEU A 103 3.29 -29.43 -0.52
C LEU A 103 4.20 -29.04 0.64
N ARG A 104 3.72 -29.06 1.88
CA ARG A 104 4.54 -28.76 3.06
C ARG A 104 5.74 -29.71 3.22
N LYS A 105 5.61 -30.98 2.86
CA LYS A 105 6.72 -31.96 2.91
C LYS A 105 7.76 -31.68 1.83
N GLU A 106 7.34 -31.17 0.68
CA GLU A 106 8.22 -30.87 -0.46
C GLU A 106 8.88 -29.48 -0.35
N LEU A 107 8.15 -28.48 0.17
CA LEU A 107 8.53 -27.06 0.12
C LEU A 107 8.85 -26.45 1.49
N GLY A 108 8.35 -27.01 2.59
CA GLY A 108 8.53 -26.49 3.95
C GLY A 108 7.47 -25.48 4.42
N PHE A 109 6.58 -25.04 3.54
CA PHE A 109 5.47 -24.12 3.81
C PHE A 109 4.15 -24.64 3.22
N ASP A 110 3.03 -24.05 3.65
CA ASP A 110 1.69 -24.40 3.17
C ASP A 110 1.35 -23.60 1.91
N HIS A 111 1.64 -22.30 1.90
CA HIS A 111 1.41 -21.41 0.77
C HIS A 111 2.53 -20.40 0.60
N ILE A 112 2.71 -19.88 -0.62
CA ILE A 112 3.66 -18.80 -0.91
C ILE A 112 3.06 -17.77 -1.88
N GLY A 113 3.40 -16.51 -1.65
CA GLY A 113 3.10 -15.41 -2.55
C GLY A 113 4.29 -14.46 -2.68
N ILE A 114 4.28 -13.63 -3.73
CA ILE A 114 5.32 -12.65 -4.00
C ILE A 114 4.77 -11.24 -3.85
N ILE A 115 5.50 -10.41 -3.11
CA ILE A 115 5.19 -9.00 -2.89
C ILE A 115 6.13 -8.17 -3.75
N ILE A 116 5.58 -7.30 -4.60
CA ILE A 116 6.33 -6.43 -5.50
C ILE A 116 5.86 -5.00 -5.28
N GLY A 117 6.78 -4.06 -5.06
CA GLY A 117 6.42 -2.67 -4.79
C GLY A 117 7.55 -1.65 -4.83
N GLU A 118 7.15 -0.41 -4.60
CA GLU A 118 7.98 0.79 -4.68
C GLU A 118 8.16 1.45 -3.30
N ILE A 119 9.35 2.00 -3.07
CA ILE A 119 9.68 2.86 -1.93
C ILE A 119 9.32 4.30 -2.28
N ILE A 120 8.39 4.89 -1.54
CA ILE A 120 7.87 6.24 -1.78
C ILE A 120 8.27 7.14 -0.61
N GLU A 121 9.09 8.14 -0.88
CA GLU A 121 9.45 9.20 0.08
C GLU A 121 8.70 10.49 -0.29
N LYS A 122 8.01 11.11 0.67
CA LYS A 122 7.30 12.38 0.48
C LYS A 122 7.72 13.39 1.53
N ASP A 123 8.13 14.57 1.08
CA ASP A 123 8.22 15.74 1.96
C ASP A 123 6.81 16.15 2.39
N VAL A 124 6.56 16.09 3.70
CA VAL A 124 5.32 16.58 4.29
C VAL A 124 5.64 17.90 5.00
N GLY A 125 5.15 19.00 4.41
CA GLY A 125 5.32 20.34 4.95
C GLY A 125 4.55 20.52 6.26
N ILE A 126 5.23 21.02 7.30
CA ILE A 126 4.63 21.25 8.61
C ILE A 126 4.09 22.67 8.69
N GLY A 127 2.80 22.83 8.39
CA GLY A 127 2.05 24.08 8.59
C GLY A 127 2.06 25.04 7.39
N LYS A 128 1.29 26.14 7.53
CA LYS A 128 1.13 27.17 6.49
C LYS A 128 2.33 28.13 6.36
N ASP A 129 3.27 28.08 7.30
CA ASP A 129 4.43 28.96 7.34
C ASP A 129 5.58 28.39 6.51
N LYS A 130 5.84 29.00 5.35
CA LYS A 130 6.84 28.61 4.34
C LYS A 130 8.30 28.80 4.83
N GLY A 131 8.70 28.14 5.91
CA GLY A 131 10.05 28.28 6.45
C GLY A 131 10.47 27.39 7.64
N LYS A 132 9.62 26.47 8.14
CA LYS A 132 9.99 25.60 9.27
C LYS A 132 9.74 24.11 9.01
N GLY A 133 10.80 23.44 8.55
CA GLY A 133 10.97 21.99 8.61
C GLY A 133 10.01 21.16 7.75
N THR A 134 10.47 20.72 6.57
CA THR A 134 9.90 19.52 5.96
C THR A 134 10.23 18.31 6.83
N LYS A 135 9.27 17.42 7.04
CA LYS A 135 9.55 16.06 7.52
C LYS A 135 9.26 15.09 6.39
N MET A 136 10.27 14.29 6.06
CA MET A 136 10.13 13.18 5.13
C MET A 136 9.29 12.07 5.78
N SER A 137 8.27 11.60 5.06
CA SER A 137 7.50 10.39 5.37
C SER A 137 7.83 9.34 4.32
N ARG A 138 8.23 8.13 4.76
CA ARG A 138 8.58 7.02 3.87
C ARG A 138 7.53 5.94 3.95
N LYS A 139 7.22 5.35 2.80
CA LYS A 139 6.21 4.31 2.65
C LYS A 139 6.74 3.23 1.73
N PHE A 140 6.32 2.00 1.96
CA PHE A 140 6.35 0.98 0.94
C PHE A 140 4.95 0.85 0.33
N SER A 141 4.87 0.73 -0.99
CA SER A 141 3.62 0.53 -1.73
C SER A 141 3.80 -0.68 -2.63
N GLY A 142 3.37 -1.84 -2.15
CA GLY A 142 3.43 -3.08 -2.91
C GLY A 142 2.10 -3.85 -2.88
N ASN A 143 1.94 -4.71 -3.86
CA ASN A 143 0.87 -5.70 -3.90
C ASN A 143 1.47 -7.07 -3.64
N LEU A 144 0.74 -7.91 -2.91
CA LEU A 144 0.92 -9.34 -2.85
C LEU A 144 0.26 -9.96 -4.10
N TYR A 145 0.90 -10.96 -4.69
CA TYR A 145 0.34 -11.82 -5.73
C TYR A 145 0.57 -13.29 -5.33
N HIS A 146 -0.46 -14.13 -5.44
CA HIS A 146 -0.40 -15.58 -5.21
C HIS A 146 -1.36 -16.29 -6.14
N ALA A 147 -1.02 -17.52 -6.51
CA ALA A 147 -1.94 -18.45 -7.16
C ALA A 147 -2.65 -19.28 -6.09
N ILE A 148 -3.95 -19.55 -6.27
CA ILE A 148 -4.75 -20.44 -5.42
C ILE A 148 -5.41 -21.54 -6.26
N LYS A 149 -6.05 -22.51 -5.61
CA LYS A 149 -6.93 -23.49 -6.25
C LYS A 149 -8.41 -23.10 -6.09
N ASP A 150 -9.16 -23.07 -7.19
CA ASP A 150 -10.62 -22.85 -7.19
C ASP A 150 -11.42 -24.18 -7.09
N GLU A 151 -12.74 -24.12 -6.92
CA GLU A 151 -13.63 -25.25 -6.64
C GLU A 151 -13.65 -26.31 -7.76
N ASP A 152 -13.44 -25.92 -9.01
CA ASP A 152 -13.32 -26.83 -10.17
C ASP A 152 -11.90 -27.43 -10.33
N GLY A 153 -10.98 -27.05 -9.44
CA GLY A 153 -9.56 -27.38 -9.47
C GLY A 153 -8.77 -26.59 -10.51
N SER A 154 -9.30 -25.48 -11.03
CA SER A 154 -8.52 -24.51 -11.79
C SER A 154 -7.57 -23.72 -10.88
N THR A 155 -6.62 -23.01 -11.50
CA THR A 155 -5.67 -22.14 -10.80
C THR A 155 -6.14 -20.69 -10.99
N GLU A 156 -6.30 -19.93 -9.90
CA GLU A 156 -6.73 -18.52 -9.94
C GLU A 156 -5.65 -17.57 -9.42
N LEU A 157 -5.55 -16.37 -9.99
CA LEU A 157 -4.71 -15.28 -9.46
C LEU A 157 -5.46 -14.52 -8.36
N LYS A 158 -4.94 -14.53 -7.13
CA LYS A 158 -5.30 -13.56 -6.09
C LYS A 158 -4.22 -12.51 -5.94
N HIS A 159 -4.65 -11.27 -5.77
CA HIS A 159 -3.76 -10.16 -5.44
C HIS A 159 -4.49 -9.08 -4.65
N HIS A 160 -3.79 -8.47 -3.71
CA HIS A 160 -4.26 -7.31 -2.96
C HIS A 160 -3.08 -6.42 -2.58
N LYS A 161 -3.36 -5.18 -2.20
CA LYS A 161 -2.35 -4.29 -1.64
C LYS A 161 -1.86 -4.87 -0.32
N TRP A 162 -0.56 -5.11 -0.22
CA TRP A 162 0.03 -5.69 0.99
C TRP A 162 -0.06 -4.70 2.17
N GLU A 163 -0.53 -5.18 3.33
CA GLU A 163 -0.65 -4.39 4.55
C GLU A 163 -0.05 -5.16 5.74
N ALA A 164 1.05 -4.64 6.31
CA ALA A 164 1.85 -5.34 7.31
C ALA A 164 1.08 -5.72 8.60
N LYS A 165 -0.12 -5.16 8.82
CA LYS A 165 -1.01 -5.53 9.94
C LYS A 165 -1.92 -6.71 9.63
N GLU A 166 -2.42 -6.79 8.41
CA GLU A 166 -3.34 -7.86 7.98
C GLU A 166 -2.56 -9.16 7.79
N ASP A 167 -1.32 -9.03 7.32
CA ASP A 167 -0.40 -10.14 7.05
C ASP A 167 0.55 -10.50 8.21
N ALA A 168 0.41 -9.88 9.38
CA ALA A 168 1.37 -9.94 10.51
C ALA A 168 1.66 -11.35 11.10
N LYS A 169 0.95 -12.40 10.65
CA LYS A 169 1.15 -13.80 11.05
C LYS A 169 1.93 -14.64 10.05
N LYS A 170 2.18 -14.11 8.85
CA LYS A 170 2.84 -14.79 7.73
C LYS A 170 4.34 -14.45 7.77
N GLU A 171 5.19 -15.37 7.33
CA GLU A 171 6.64 -15.16 7.39
C GLU A 171 7.13 -14.45 6.12
N LEU A 172 7.80 -13.32 6.26
CA LEU A 172 8.46 -12.65 5.12
C LEU A 172 9.87 -13.23 4.93
N LYS A 173 10.18 -13.68 3.71
CA LYS A 173 11.55 -14.08 3.32
C LYS A 173 12.20 -12.98 2.48
N VAL A 174 13.49 -12.75 2.69
CA VAL A 174 14.18 -11.63 2.03
C VAL A 174 14.33 -11.88 0.52
N GLY A 175 13.78 -10.97 -0.28
CA GLY A 175 14.00 -10.92 -1.73
C GLY A 175 15.14 -9.98 -2.10
N LYS A 176 14.96 -9.18 -3.16
CA LYS A 176 16.03 -8.32 -3.71
C LYS A 176 15.50 -6.96 -4.14
N LYS A 177 16.41 -5.98 -4.25
CA LYS A 177 16.14 -4.78 -5.05
C LYS A 177 15.98 -5.17 -6.52
N THR A 178 15.08 -4.49 -7.22
CA THR A 178 14.87 -4.62 -8.67
C THR A 178 14.72 -3.24 -9.31
N THR A 179 14.27 -3.18 -10.55
CA THR A 179 14.00 -1.93 -11.28
C THR A 179 12.53 -1.84 -11.64
N SER A 180 12.00 -0.63 -11.83
CA SER A 180 10.60 -0.43 -12.26
C SER A 180 10.25 -1.22 -13.53
N ASN A 181 11.16 -1.29 -14.52
CA ASN A 181 10.97 -2.06 -15.75
C ASN A 181 10.81 -3.57 -15.48
N LYS A 182 11.65 -4.13 -14.60
CA LYS A 182 11.58 -5.55 -14.22
C LYS A 182 10.34 -5.85 -13.36
N ALA A 183 10.03 -4.99 -12.39
CA ALA A 183 8.80 -5.09 -11.61
C ALA A 183 7.55 -5.03 -12.51
N ALA A 184 7.51 -4.16 -13.50
CA ALA A 184 6.43 -4.09 -14.48
C ALA A 184 6.35 -5.33 -15.39
N ALA A 185 7.48 -5.97 -15.73
CA ALA A 185 7.50 -7.24 -16.44
C ALA A 185 6.97 -8.40 -15.56
N ALA A 186 7.41 -8.46 -14.30
CA ALA A 186 6.97 -9.43 -13.31
C ALA A 186 5.46 -9.31 -13.00
N ILE A 187 4.94 -8.09 -12.82
CA ILE A 187 3.51 -7.83 -12.61
C ILE A 187 2.68 -8.23 -13.85
N LYS A 188 3.21 -8.12 -15.07
CA LYS A 188 2.53 -8.65 -16.26
C LYS A 188 2.53 -10.18 -16.29
N GLU A 189 3.63 -10.80 -15.85
CA GLU A 189 3.74 -12.26 -15.76
C GLU A 189 2.72 -12.86 -14.79
N THR A 190 2.33 -12.16 -13.72
CA THR A 190 1.32 -12.67 -12.76
C THR A 190 0.01 -13.04 -13.47
N SER A 191 -0.40 -12.29 -14.49
CA SER A 191 -1.60 -12.61 -15.28
C SER A 191 -1.27 -13.55 -16.44
N ALA A 192 -0.18 -13.31 -17.17
CA ALA A 192 0.21 -14.11 -18.33
C ALA A 192 0.55 -15.57 -18.00
N TYR A 193 0.91 -15.87 -16.74
CA TYR A 193 1.11 -17.22 -16.24
C TYR A 193 -0.09 -18.13 -16.55
N PHE A 194 -1.32 -17.62 -16.38
CA PHE A 194 -2.56 -18.38 -16.51
C PHE A 194 -3.05 -18.52 -17.97
N ASP A 195 -2.48 -17.77 -18.92
CA ASP A 195 -2.75 -17.93 -20.35
C ASP A 195 -2.19 -19.25 -20.90
N VAL A 196 -1.15 -19.78 -20.25
CA VAL A 196 -0.51 -21.05 -20.63
C VAL A 196 -1.44 -22.22 -20.26
N ALA A 197 -1.77 -23.07 -21.24
CA ALA A 197 -2.74 -24.15 -21.06
C ALA A 197 -2.39 -25.14 -19.93
N SER A 198 -1.10 -25.40 -19.69
CA SER A 198 -0.61 -26.25 -18.60
C SER A 198 -0.81 -25.64 -17.20
N HIS A 199 -1.00 -24.32 -17.09
CA HIS A 199 -1.15 -23.62 -15.82
C HIS A 199 -2.61 -23.39 -15.41
N LYS A 200 -3.58 -23.91 -16.18
CA LYS A 200 -5.01 -23.71 -15.94
C LYS A 200 -5.60 -24.62 -14.86
N ARG A 201 -4.95 -25.72 -14.51
CA ARG A 201 -5.40 -26.67 -13.47
C ARG A 201 -4.36 -26.78 -12.39
N TYR A 202 -4.76 -26.58 -11.15
CA TYR A 202 -3.84 -26.61 -10.01
C TYR A 202 -3.30 -28.03 -9.82
N ALA A 203 -1.99 -28.14 -9.58
CA ALA A 203 -1.33 -29.43 -9.34
C ALA A 203 -0.17 -29.25 -8.36
N ILE A 204 -0.13 -30.13 -7.33
CA ILE A 204 0.96 -30.21 -6.34
C ILE A 204 2.34 -30.17 -7.00
N LYS A 205 2.49 -30.74 -8.20
CA LYS A 205 3.75 -30.79 -8.96
C LYS A 205 3.57 -30.15 -10.33
N GLY A 206 4.31 -29.08 -10.58
CA GLY A 206 4.43 -28.43 -11.90
C GLY A 206 3.37 -27.37 -12.21
N ASN A 207 2.42 -27.11 -11.30
CA ASN A 207 1.56 -25.93 -11.33
C ASN A 207 0.92 -25.65 -9.96
N ASN A 208 1.75 -25.29 -8.97
CA ASN A 208 1.33 -24.85 -7.63
C ASN A 208 1.68 -23.37 -7.38
N CYS A 209 1.36 -22.85 -6.18
CA CYS A 209 1.68 -21.48 -5.77
C CYS A 209 3.18 -21.12 -5.83
N ASN A 210 4.08 -22.08 -5.60
CA ASN A 210 5.53 -21.91 -5.68
C ASN A 210 6.05 -21.90 -7.13
N ASP A 211 5.48 -22.70 -8.02
CA ASP A 211 5.80 -22.67 -9.47
C ASP A 211 5.39 -21.32 -10.08
N PHE A 212 4.22 -20.79 -9.68
CA PHE A 212 3.77 -19.44 -9.99
C PHE A 212 4.76 -18.36 -9.50
N VAL A 213 5.17 -18.39 -8.23
CA VAL A 213 6.15 -17.43 -7.68
C VAL A 213 7.47 -17.49 -8.44
N LYS A 214 8.00 -18.69 -8.71
CA LYS A 214 9.25 -18.87 -9.48
C LYS A 214 9.18 -18.30 -10.90
N ALA A 215 8.04 -18.44 -11.59
CA ALA A 215 7.85 -17.88 -12.93
C ALA A 215 7.92 -16.34 -12.92
N ILE A 216 7.42 -15.70 -11.86
CA ILE A 216 7.48 -14.25 -11.67
C ILE A 216 8.89 -13.81 -11.24
N GLU A 217 9.53 -14.54 -10.33
CA GLU A 217 10.92 -14.29 -9.90
C GLU A 217 11.90 -14.30 -11.09
N ALA A 218 11.67 -15.13 -12.09
CA ALA A 218 12.47 -15.18 -13.32
C ALA A 218 12.45 -13.86 -14.14
N LYS A 219 11.57 -12.90 -13.82
CA LYS A 219 11.48 -11.58 -14.46
C LYS A 219 12.11 -10.45 -13.63
N LEU A 220 12.47 -10.70 -12.36
CA LEU A 220 12.86 -9.69 -11.35
C LEU A 220 14.37 -9.44 -11.22
#